data_AF-A0A6J6E9I1-F1
#
_entry.id   AF-A0A6J6E9I1-F1
#
_cell.length_a   1.000
_cell.length_b   1.000
_cell.length_c   1.000
_cell.angle_alpha   90.00
_cell.angle_beta   90.00
_cell.angle_gamma   90.00
#
_symmetry.space_group_name_H-M   'P 1'
#
loop_
_entity.id
_entity.type
_entity.pdbx_description
1 polymer ?
#
loop_
_entity_poly.entity_id
_entity_poly.type
_entity_poly.pdbx_seq_one_letter_code
_entity_poly.pdbx_strand_id
1 'polypeptide(L)'
;MPLNVSVVWAGFLSNFVVLFMENLRNRLLVIDATVIDFMDRVGIGFLRFAIGAVFIWFGALKTVGELSPAYELVAATVYWLTPEIIVPLLGLWEIAIGLAFLFTPLTRVAIFLLALQMPGTFLPLVLLPEVCFTIFPVALTIEGQYIVKNLVIIGAALVIGSRVQALSNSKRSAQS
;
A
#
# COMPACT_ATOMS: atom_id res chain seq x y z
N MET A 1 6.06 -69.71 12.02
CA MET A 1 6.94 -68.54 12.28
C MET A 1 6.11 -67.48 12.98
N PRO A 2 6.45 -67.03 14.20
CA PRO A 2 5.71 -65.95 14.84
C PRO A 2 6.05 -64.66 14.09
N LEU A 3 5.02 -63.93 13.65
CA LEU A 3 5.20 -62.57 13.11
C LEU A 3 5.93 -61.74 14.17
N ASN A 4 7.06 -61.14 13.78
CA ASN A 4 7.85 -60.31 14.67
C ASN A 4 7.02 -59.07 15.02
N VAL A 5 6.52 -59.03 16.25
CA VAL A 5 5.57 -58.03 16.76
C VAL A 5 6.12 -56.61 16.56
N SER A 6 7.44 -56.42 16.65
CA SER A 6 8.08 -55.12 16.41
C SER A 6 7.95 -54.60 14.97
N VAL A 7 7.94 -55.49 13.96
CA VAL A 7 7.77 -55.12 12.55
C VAL A 7 6.35 -54.66 12.27
N VAL A 8 5.36 -55.30 12.91
CA VAL A 8 3.95 -54.93 12.81
C VAL A 8 3.69 -53.55 13.44
N TRP A 9 4.23 -53.31 14.64
CA TRP A 9 4.12 -52.00 15.30
C TRP A 9 4.84 -50.89 14.55
N ALA A 10 6.01 -51.16 13.97
CA ALA A 10 6.75 -50.18 13.17
C ALA A 10 5.98 -49.75 11.91
N GLY A 11 5.38 -50.69 11.19
CA GLY A 11 4.55 -50.40 10.01
C GLY A 11 3.25 -49.68 10.35
N PHE A 12 2.65 -49.99 11.50
CA PHE A 12 1.46 -49.27 11.99
C PHE A 12 1.80 -47.82 12.37
N LEU A 13 2.91 -47.60 13.08
CA LEU A 13 3.36 -46.26 13.44
C LEU A 13 3.70 -45.42 12.20
N SER A 14 4.40 -45.98 11.21
CA SER A 14 4.76 -45.26 9.99
C SER A 14 3.53 -44.85 9.19
N ASN A 15 2.55 -45.76 9.02
CA ASN A 15 1.32 -45.44 8.31
C ASN A 15 0.48 -44.40 9.05
N PHE A 16 0.40 -44.50 10.38
CA PHE A 16 -0.27 -43.50 11.20
C PHE A 16 0.37 -42.11 11.06
N VAL A 17 1.70 -42.03 11.13
CA VAL A 17 2.45 -40.77 10.97
C VAL A 17 2.25 -40.19 9.56
N VAL A 18 2.33 -41.01 8.51
CA VAL A 18 2.11 -40.56 7.12
C VAL A 18 0.69 -40.03 6.93
N LEU A 19 -0.33 -40.77 7.35
CA LEU A 19 -1.73 -40.35 7.24
C LEU A 19 -2.01 -39.09 8.06
N PHE A 20 -1.43 -38.98 9.26
CA PHE A 20 -1.53 -37.79 10.09
C PHE A 20 -0.90 -36.58 9.40
N MET A 21 0.30 -36.73 8.84
CA MET A 21 1.02 -35.67 8.11
C MET A 21 0.30 -35.25 6.83
N GLU A 22 -0.28 -36.20 6.08
CA GLU A 22 -1.09 -35.90 4.89
C GLU A 22 -2.37 -35.15 5.24
N ASN A 23 -3.07 -35.56 6.30
CA ASN A 23 -4.25 -34.85 6.79
C ASN A 23 -3.89 -33.44 7.28
N LEU A 24 -2.76 -33.27 7.97
CA LEU A 24 -2.27 -31.96 8.41
C LEU A 24 -1.95 -31.07 7.21
N ARG A 25 -1.24 -31.60 6.21
CA ARG A 25 -0.91 -30.90 4.97
C ARG A 25 -2.16 -30.47 4.21
N ASN A 26 -3.12 -31.36 4.04
CA ASN A 26 -4.37 -31.06 3.34
C ASN A 26 -5.16 -29.96 4.07
N ARG A 27 -5.21 -29.99 5.40
CA ARG A 27 -5.82 -28.92 6.20
C ARG A 27 -5.09 -27.58 6.02
N LEU A 28 -3.76 -27.58 6.03
CA LEU A 28 -2.96 -26.37 5.80
C LEU A 28 -3.20 -25.78 4.40
N LEU A 29 -3.28 -26.62 3.37
CA LEU A 29 -3.57 -26.16 1.99
C LEU A 29 -4.98 -25.57 1.86
N VAL A 30 -5.98 -26.17 2.51
CA VAL A 30 -7.35 -25.63 2.52
C VAL A 30 -7.41 -24.28 3.24
N ILE A 31 -6.71 -24.16 4.37
CA ILE A 31 -6.62 -22.89 5.11
C ILE A 31 -5.93 -21.83 4.25
N ASP A 32 -4.79 -22.16 3.64
CA ASP A 32 -4.04 -21.25 2.77
C ASP A 32 -4.90 -20.75 1.61
N ALA A 33 -5.59 -21.66 0.90
CA ALA A 33 -6.51 -21.30 -0.17
C ALA A 33 -7.64 -20.37 0.31
N THR A 34 -8.21 -20.65 1.48
CA THR A 34 -9.28 -19.82 2.07
C THR A 34 -8.77 -18.41 2.41
N VAL A 35 -7.55 -18.31 2.94
CA VAL A 35 -6.92 -17.02 3.26
C VAL A 35 -6.63 -16.22 1.99
N ILE A 36 -6.08 -16.87 0.95
CA ILE A 36 -5.81 -16.24 -0.34
C ILE A 36 -7.10 -15.69 -0.96
N ASP A 37 -8.18 -16.49 -0.96
CA ASP A 37 -9.49 -16.08 -1.47
C ASP A 37 -10.04 -14.86 -0.72
N PHE A 38 -9.91 -14.84 0.61
CA PHE A 38 -10.31 -13.69 1.42
C PHE A 38 -9.48 -12.44 1.09
N MET A 39 -8.17 -12.58 0.98
CA MET A 39 -7.26 -11.49 0.65
C MET A 39 -7.52 -10.91 -0.75
N ASP A 40 -7.81 -11.73 -1.75
CA ASP A 40 -8.13 -11.24 -3.11
C ASP A 40 -9.47 -10.49 -3.14
N ARG A 41 -10.49 -10.97 -2.41
CA ARG A 41 -11.82 -10.34 -2.35
C ARG A 41 -11.81 -8.98 -1.65
N VAL A 42 -11.07 -8.87 -0.53
CA VAL A 42 -11.10 -7.66 0.33
C VAL A 42 -9.94 -6.70 0.03
N GLY A 43 -8.78 -7.22 -0.37
CA GLY A 43 -7.52 -6.50 -0.38
C GLY A 43 -7.55 -5.22 -1.23
N ILE A 44 -8.05 -5.29 -2.47
CA ILE A 44 -8.11 -4.11 -3.35
C ILE A 44 -9.09 -3.06 -2.81
N GLY A 45 -10.26 -3.48 -2.33
CA GLY A 45 -11.26 -2.56 -1.75
C GLY A 45 -10.69 -1.84 -0.52
N PHE A 46 -10.08 -2.60 0.39
CA PHE A 46 -9.43 -2.06 1.57
C PHE A 46 -8.29 -1.09 1.21
N LEU A 47 -7.46 -1.44 0.23
CA LEU A 47 -6.33 -0.61 -0.19
C LEU A 47 -6.79 0.75 -0.73
N ARG A 48 -7.86 0.77 -1.53
CA ARG A 48 -8.47 2.00 -2.04
C ARG A 48 -9.02 2.87 -0.93
N PHE A 49 -9.73 2.24 0.01
CA PHE A 49 -10.27 2.94 1.18
C PHE A 49 -9.14 3.51 2.05
N ALA A 50 -8.10 2.71 2.34
CA ALA A 50 -6.98 3.13 3.16
C ALA A 50 -6.23 4.33 2.56
N ILE A 51 -5.89 4.27 1.27
CA ILE A 51 -5.27 5.42 0.58
C ILE A 51 -6.22 6.63 0.61
N GLY A 52 -7.49 6.43 0.25
CA GLY A 52 -8.48 7.49 0.22
C GLY A 52 -8.62 8.20 1.56
N ALA A 53 -8.80 7.43 2.64
CA ALA A 53 -8.93 7.95 3.99
C ALA A 53 -7.67 8.70 4.46
N VAL A 54 -6.48 8.14 4.22
CA VAL A 54 -5.20 8.78 4.61
C VAL A 54 -5.01 10.11 3.89
N PHE A 55 -5.22 10.16 2.58
CA PHE A 55 -5.06 11.38 1.79
C PHE A 55 -6.09 12.45 2.15
N ILE A 56 -7.35 12.08 2.36
CA ILE A 56 -8.38 13.03 2.80
C ILE A 56 -8.05 13.57 4.19
N TRP A 57 -7.65 12.71 5.12
CA TRP A 57 -7.34 13.12 6.48
C TRP A 57 -6.13 14.04 6.55
N PHE A 58 -5.01 13.66 5.91
CA PHE A 58 -3.80 14.48 5.88
C PHE A 58 -3.99 15.78 5.09
N GLY A 59 -4.76 15.74 4.02
CA GLY A 59 -5.08 16.95 3.26
C GLY A 59 -5.95 17.91 4.06
N ALA A 60 -6.96 17.40 4.78
CA ALA A 60 -7.81 18.21 5.66
C ALA A 60 -7.00 18.87 6.78
N LEU A 61 -6.06 18.16 7.40
CA LEU A 61 -5.16 18.75 8.40
C LEU A 61 -4.32 19.90 7.83
N LYS A 62 -3.85 19.78 6.59
CA LYS A 62 -3.10 20.86 5.90
C LYS A 62 -3.97 22.09 5.58
N THR A 63 -5.27 21.91 5.32
CA THR A 63 -6.18 23.05 5.09
C THR A 63 -6.46 23.86 6.37
N VAL A 64 -6.20 23.30 7.55
CA VAL A 64 -6.33 23.99 8.84
C VAL A 64 -5.02 24.69 9.25
N GLY A 65 -3.96 24.59 8.43
CA GLY A 65 -2.74 25.42 8.53
C GLY A 65 -1.73 24.93 9.57
N GLU A 66 -1.90 25.33 10.83
CA GLU A 66 -0.84 25.31 11.85
C GLU A 66 -0.53 23.93 12.47
N LEU A 67 -1.34 22.91 12.15
CA LEU A 67 -1.21 21.58 12.77
C LEU A 67 -0.41 20.57 11.92
N SER A 68 0.09 20.97 10.74
CA SER A 68 0.77 20.05 9.83
C SER A 68 2.30 20.14 9.95
N PRO A 69 2.99 19.03 10.28
CA PRO A 69 4.46 18.96 10.26
C PRO A 69 5.08 19.34 8.90
N ALA A 70 4.30 19.25 7.82
CA ALA A 70 4.74 19.67 6.49
C ALA A 70 4.90 21.19 6.34
N TYR A 71 4.35 22.00 7.27
CA TYR A 71 4.45 23.46 7.19
C TYR A 71 5.90 23.92 7.29
N GLU A 72 6.65 23.43 8.27
CA GLU A 72 8.07 23.78 8.45
C GLU A 72 8.93 23.28 7.28
N LEU A 73 8.65 22.07 6.78
CA LEU A 73 9.35 21.53 5.61
C LEU A 73 9.08 22.34 4.32
N VAL A 74 7.83 22.75 4.08
CA VAL A 74 7.45 23.54 2.91
C VAL A 74 8.02 24.95 3.00
N ALA A 75 7.98 25.57 4.20
CA ALA A 75 8.59 26.87 4.46
C ALA A 75 10.09 26.89 4.16
N ALA A 76 10.78 25.79 4.42
CA ALA A 76 12.22 25.69 4.20
C ALA A 76 12.60 25.24 2.77
N THR A 77 11.65 24.74 1.96
CA THR A 77 11.90 24.26 0.58
C THR A 77 11.40 25.19 -0.51
N VAL A 78 10.33 25.97 -0.27
CA VAL A 78 9.69 26.80 -1.28
C VAL A 78 9.86 28.29 -0.97
N TYR A 79 10.87 28.91 -1.58
CA TYR A 79 11.18 30.32 -1.36
C TYR A 79 10.30 31.29 -2.19
N TRP A 80 9.59 30.80 -3.20
CA TRP A 80 8.87 31.65 -4.17
C TRP A 80 7.38 31.91 -3.85
N LEU A 81 6.81 31.22 -2.85
CA LEU A 81 5.43 31.45 -2.41
C LEU A 81 5.35 31.29 -0.89
N THR A 82 4.43 32.01 -0.23
CA THR A 82 4.28 31.88 1.22
C THR A 82 3.67 30.51 1.58
N PRO A 83 4.18 29.84 2.63
CA PRO A 83 3.67 28.54 3.10
C PRO A 83 2.18 28.57 3.44
N GLU A 84 1.67 29.72 3.86
CA GLU A 84 0.26 30.00 4.13
C GLU A 84 -0.66 29.71 2.93
N ILE A 85 -0.14 29.80 1.71
CA ILE A 85 -0.89 29.54 0.47
C ILE A 85 -0.60 28.14 -0.06
N ILE A 86 0.67 27.73 -0.07
CA ILE A 86 1.07 26.42 -0.63
C ILE A 86 0.54 25.27 0.22
N VAL A 87 0.64 25.35 1.54
CA VAL A 87 0.29 24.22 2.41
C VAL A 87 -1.20 23.88 2.31
N PRO A 88 -2.14 24.84 2.35
CA PRO A 88 -3.55 24.56 2.10
C PRO A 88 -3.83 24.06 0.67
N LEU A 89 -3.14 24.59 -0.35
CA LEU A 89 -3.30 24.13 -1.72
C LEU A 89 -2.86 22.67 -1.90
N LEU A 90 -1.74 22.28 -1.30
CA LEU A 90 -1.29 20.89 -1.23
C LEU A 90 -2.30 20.02 -0.46
N GLY A 91 -2.90 20.56 0.60
CA GLY A 91 -3.97 19.90 1.34
C GLY A 91 -5.20 19.60 0.48
N LEU A 92 -5.67 20.58 -0.30
CA LEU A 92 -6.77 20.39 -1.25
C LEU A 92 -6.41 19.38 -2.35
N TRP A 93 -5.17 19.39 -2.82
CA TRP A 93 -4.67 18.41 -3.79
C TRP A 93 -4.70 16.98 -3.24
N GLU A 94 -4.26 16.80 -1.99
CA GLU A 94 -4.33 15.51 -1.31
C GLU A 94 -5.77 15.03 -1.14
N ILE A 95 -6.69 15.90 -0.71
CA ILE A 95 -8.12 15.56 -0.61
C ILE A 95 -8.66 15.11 -1.98
N ALA A 96 -8.32 15.82 -3.06
CA ALA A 96 -8.74 15.46 -4.42
C ALA A 96 -8.23 14.07 -4.84
N ILE A 97 -6.96 13.74 -4.54
CA ILE A 97 -6.41 12.39 -4.77
C ILE A 97 -7.19 11.35 -3.99
N GLY A 98 -7.42 11.59 -2.70
CA GLY A 98 -8.11 10.64 -1.83
C GLY A 98 -9.53 10.36 -2.31
N LEU A 99 -10.30 11.40 -2.64
CA LEU A 99 -11.64 11.28 -3.22
C LEU A 99 -11.63 10.52 -4.56
N ALA A 100 -10.64 10.80 -5.41
CA ALA A 100 -10.49 10.12 -6.70
C ALA A 100 -10.15 8.61 -6.54
N PHE A 101 -9.40 8.22 -5.51
CA PHE A 101 -9.16 6.80 -5.22
C PHE A 101 -10.42 6.07 -4.73
N LEU A 102 -11.25 6.74 -3.93
CA LEU A 102 -12.53 6.21 -3.44
C LEU A 102 -13.54 6.00 -4.58
N PHE A 103 -13.52 6.86 -5.61
CA PHE A 103 -14.43 6.73 -6.75
C PHE A 103 -13.81 5.92 -7.89
N THR A 104 -14.26 4.68 -8.10
CA THR A 104 -13.61 3.73 -9.03
C THR A 104 -13.39 4.22 -10.47
N PRO A 105 -14.31 4.98 -11.11
CA PRO A 105 -14.06 5.54 -12.44
C PRO A 105 -12.89 6.53 -12.50
N LEU A 106 -12.57 7.21 -11.38
CA LEU A 106 -11.52 8.22 -11.30
C LEU A 106 -10.14 7.65 -10.95
N THR A 107 -9.98 6.32 -10.85
CA THR A 107 -8.70 5.68 -10.51
C THR A 107 -7.52 6.21 -11.33
N ARG A 108 -7.70 6.38 -12.64
CA ARG A 108 -6.64 6.87 -13.53
C ARG A 108 -6.25 8.31 -13.23
N VAL A 109 -7.25 9.14 -12.91
CA VAL A 109 -7.05 10.53 -12.46
C VAL A 109 -6.32 10.54 -11.12
N ALA A 110 -6.75 9.71 -10.16
CA ALA A 110 -6.11 9.59 -8.86
C ALA A 110 -4.61 9.25 -8.98
N ILE A 111 -4.27 8.26 -9.80
CA ILE A 111 -2.88 7.86 -10.05
C ILE A 111 -2.09 8.99 -10.72
N PHE A 112 -2.68 9.70 -11.69
CA PHE A 112 -2.03 10.84 -12.34
C PHE A 112 -1.74 11.98 -11.35
N LEU A 113 -2.73 12.37 -10.54
CA LEU A 113 -2.56 13.41 -9.52
C LEU A 113 -1.51 13.00 -8.48
N LEU A 114 -1.51 11.73 -8.06
CA LEU A 114 -0.52 11.15 -7.16
C LEU A 114 0.88 11.21 -7.77
N ALA A 115 1.04 10.84 -9.03
CA ALA A 115 2.32 10.85 -9.73
C ALA A 115 2.92 12.26 -9.83
N LEU A 116 2.08 13.29 -9.98
CA LEU A 116 2.52 14.69 -9.94
C LEU A 116 2.96 15.13 -8.54
N GLN A 117 2.28 14.66 -7.49
CA GLN A 117 2.61 15.01 -6.11
C GLN A 117 3.90 14.34 -5.62
N MET A 118 4.14 13.08 -6.00
CA MET A 118 5.23 12.26 -5.44
C MET A 118 6.61 12.92 -5.52
N PRO A 119 7.09 13.46 -6.66
CA PRO A 119 8.38 14.14 -6.73
C PRO A 119 8.53 15.28 -5.70
N GLY A 120 7.47 16.07 -5.52
CA GLY A 120 7.45 17.15 -4.53
C GLY A 120 7.62 16.63 -3.11
N THR A 121 7.02 15.49 -2.76
CA THR A 121 7.14 14.90 -1.42
C THR A 121 8.52 14.31 -1.14
N PHE A 122 9.27 13.88 -2.16
CA PHE A 122 10.62 13.32 -2.01
C PHE A 122 11.72 14.39 -2.06
N LEU A 123 11.41 15.58 -2.58
CA LEU A 123 12.35 16.69 -2.73
C LEU A 123 13.12 17.07 -1.44
N PRO A 124 12.51 17.08 -0.24
CA PRO A 124 13.21 17.41 1.00
C PRO A 124 14.36 16.47 1.34
N LEU A 125 14.35 15.21 0.88
CA LEU A 125 15.46 14.28 1.11
C LEU A 125 16.77 14.76 0.47
N VAL A 126 16.66 15.54 -0.61
CA VAL A 126 17.80 16.05 -1.38
C VAL A 126 18.09 17.50 -0.99
N LEU A 127 17.05 18.32 -0.83
CA LEU A 127 17.22 19.75 -0.54
C LEU A 127 17.49 20.05 0.94
N LEU A 128 16.94 19.26 1.86
CA LEU A 128 17.07 19.42 3.31
C LEU A 128 17.49 18.11 4.00
N PRO A 129 18.67 17.57 3.67
CA PRO A 129 19.16 16.34 4.27
C PRO A 129 19.32 16.46 5.80
N GLU A 130 19.63 17.65 6.33
CA GLU A 130 19.74 17.90 7.77
C GLU A 130 18.42 17.77 8.54
N VAL A 131 17.28 17.96 7.87
CA VAL A 131 15.95 17.74 8.46
C VAL A 131 15.53 16.28 8.30
N CYS A 132 15.96 15.62 7.23
CA CYS A 132 15.53 14.27 6.90
C CYS A 132 16.42 13.16 7.49
N PHE A 133 17.66 13.47 7.86
CA PHE A 133 18.64 12.50 8.33
C PHE A 133 19.32 12.96 9.62
N THR A 134 19.37 12.07 10.61
CA THR A 134 20.23 12.25 11.79
C THR A 134 21.69 11.95 11.46
N ILE A 135 21.93 11.00 10.54
CA ILE A 135 23.24 10.69 9.96
C ILE A 135 23.03 10.41 8.48
N PHE A 136 23.38 11.38 7.63
CA PHE A 136 23.21 11.25 6.18
C PHE A 136 24.18 10.20 5.58
N PRO A 137 23.74 9.29 4.68
CA PRO A 137 22.37 9.02 4.20
C PRO A 137 21.71 7.79 4.88
N VAL A 138 22.19 7.35 6.04
CA VAL A 138 21.84 6.04 6.62
C VAL A 138 20.74 6.12 7.67
N ALA A 139 20.78 7.12 8.55
CA ALA A 139 19.84 7.24 9.67
C ALA A 139 18.83 8.37 9.41
N LEU A 140 17.55 8.01 9.28
CA LEU A 140 16.44 8.94 9.00
C LEU A 140 15.86 9.53 10.29
N THR A 141 15.44 10.79 10.21
CA THR A 141 14.55 11.42 11.19
C THR A 141 13.11 10.89 11.05
N ILE A 142 12.19 11.38 11.87
CA ILE A 142 10.77 11.02 11.78
C ILE A 142 10.18 11.53 10.45
N GLU A 143 10.58 12.72 10.03
CA GLU A 143 10.21 13.37 8.77
C GLU A 143 10.71 12.55 7.59
N GLY A 144 11.99 12.18 7.60
CA GLY A 144 12.58 11.33 6.56
C GLY A 144 11.89 9.96 6.47
N GLN A 145 11.53 9.35 7.60
CA GLN A 145 10.77 8.10 7.63
C GLN A 145 9.37 8.25 7.01
N TYR A 146 8.68 9.34 7.27
CA TYR A 146 7.37 9.61 6.65
C TYR A 146 7.48 9.78 5.14
N ILE A 147 8.52 10.46 4.65
CA ILE A 147 8.75 10.62 3.21
C ILE A 147 9.04 9.25 2.56
N VAL A 148 9.94 8.44 3.13
CA VAL A 148 10.29 7.12 2.56
C VAL A 148 9.09 6.17 2.57
N LYS A 149 8.19 6.27 3.55
CA LYS A 149 6.94 5.48 3.58
C LYS A 149 6.01 5.75 2.39
N ASN A 150 6.16 6.86 1.66
CA ASN A 150 5.39 7.10 0.43
C ASN A 150 5.63 6.04 -0.65
N LEU A 151 6.74 5.28 -0.60
CA LEU A 151 6.95 4.12 -1.45
C LEU A 151 5.82 3.07 -1.31
N VAL A 152 5.27 2.90 -0.12
CA VAL A 152 4.14 2.00 0.13
C VAL A 152 2.89 2.49 -0.60
N ILE A 153 2.65 3.81 -0.60
CA ILE A 153 1.54 4.43 -1.33
C ILE A 153 1.70 4.25 -2.83
N ILE A 154 2.92 4.41 -3.36
CA ILE A 154 3.22 4.16 -4.77
C ILE A 154 2.93 2.69 -5.12
N GLY A 155 3.44 1.74 -4.33
CA GLY A 155 3.17 0.33 -4.53
C GLY A 155 1.67 0.02 -4.51
N ALA A 156 0.94 0.62 -3.58
CA ALA A 156 -0.49 0.47 -3.48
C ALA A 156 -1.24 1.02 -4.71
N ALA A 157 -0.84 2.20 -5.20
CA ALA A 157 -1.40 2.80 -6.41
C ALA A 157 -1.14 1.96 -7.67
N LEU A 158 0.05 1.34 -7.78
CA LEU A 158 0.37 0.41 -8.87
C LEU A 158 -0.53 -0.84 -8.84
N VAL A 159 -0.73 -1.43 -7.65
CA VAL A 159 -1.62 -2.58 -7.46
C VAL A 159 -3.08 -2.23 -7.78
N ILE A 160 -3.55 -1.05 -7.36
CA ILE A 160 -4.89 -0.58 -7.71
C ILE A 160 -5.01 -0.33 -9.22
N GLY A 161 -3.98 0.28 -9.83
CA GLY A 161 -3.92 0.59 -11.25
C GLY A 161 -3.94 -0.65 -12.14
N SER A 162 -3.30 -1.74 -11.72
CA SER A 162 -3.26 -3.00 -12.48
C SER A 162 -4.63 -3.67 -12.64
N ARG A 163 -5.59 -3.34 -11.76
CA ARG A 163 -6.97 -3.86 -11.81
C ARG A 163 -7.91 -2.99 -12.65
N VAL A 164 -7.46 -1.84 -13.15
CA VAL A 164 -8.27 -0.99 -14.05
C VAL A 164 -8.30 -1.64 -15.43
N GLN A 165 -9.46 -2.15 -15.83
CA GLN A 165 -9.64 -2.74 -17.17
C GLN A 165 -9.22 -1.75 -18.26
N ALA A 166 -8.48 -2.25 -19.26
CA ALA A 166 -8.20 -1.48 -20.45
C ALA A 166 -9.52 -1.15 -21.16
N LEU A 167 -9.69 0.08 -21.63
CA LEU A 167 -10.89 0.57 -22.33
C LEU A 167 -11.19 -0.18 -23.67
N SER A 168 -10.48 -1.27 -23.96
CA SER A 168 -10.45 -1.97 -25.24
C SER A 168 -11.31 -3.23 -25.33
N ASN A 169 -11.91 -3.73 -24.25
CA ASN A 169 -12.64 -5.01 -24.31
C ASN A 169 -14.14 -4.89 -24.66
N SER A 170 -14.70 -3.68 -24.76
CA SER A 170 -16.13 -3.52 -25.12
C SER A 170 -16.42 -3.70 -26.61
N LYS A 171 -15.40 -3.82 -27.48
CA LYS A 171 -15.58 -4.01 -28.93
C LYS A 171 -15.47 -5.46 -29.41
N ARG A 172 -14.96 -6.40 -28.60
CA ARG A 172 -14.82 -7.82 -29.00
C ARG A 172 -16.04 -8.69 -28.71
N SER A 173 -16.91 -8.29 -27.79
CA SER A 173 -18.13 -9.04 -27.44
C SER A 173 -19.39 -8.58 -28.22
N ALA A 174 -19.28 -7.55 -29.06
CA ALA A 174 -20.35 -7.09 -29.95
C ALA A 174 -20.19 -7.58 -31.40
N GLN A 175 -19.19 -8.44 -31.66
CA GLN A 175 -18.85 -8.99 -32.98
C GLN A 175 -18.67 -10.53 -32.97
N SER A 176 -19.05 -11.20 -31.88
CA SER A 176 -19.05 -12.67 -31.75
C SER A 176 -20.45 -13.19 -31.53
#